data_AF-A0AAW9MU19-F1
#
_entry.id   AF-A0AAW9MU19-F1
#
_cell.length_a   1.000
_cell.length_b   1.000
_cell.length_c   1.000
_cell.angle_alpha   90.00
_cell.angle_beta   90.00
_cell.angle_gamma   90.00
#
_symmetry.space_group_name_H-M   'P 1'
#
loop_
_entity.id
_entity.type
_entity.pdbx_description
1 polymer ?
#
loop_
_entity_poly.entity_id
_entity_poly.type
_entity_poly.pdbx_seq_one_letter_code
_entity_poly.pdbx_strand_id
1 'polypeptide(L)' 'MIIKDVCLILEGGGIRSSFTSGILDYFLEKNIIFENIIATSASSFVVLSYMSEAKKKTTKF' A
#
# COMPACT_ATOMS: atom_id res chain seq x y z
N MET A 1 -1.04 0.03 13.31
CA MET A 1 0.26 0.71 13.41
C MET A 1 0.48 1.54 12.16
N ILE A 2 0.51 2.86 12.31
CA ILE A 2 0.82 3.79 11.22
C ILE A 2 2.31 4.10 11.28
N ILE A 3 3.01 3.90 10.16
CA ILE A 3 4.45 4.17 10.01
C ILE A 3 4.60 5.49 9.25
N LYS A 4 5.27 6.46 9.87
CA LYS A 4 5.41 7.84 9.36
C LYS A 4 6.80 8.15 8.81
N ASP A 5 7.84 7.70 9.51
CA ASP A 5 9.23 8.05 9.20
C ASP A 5 9.90 7.11 8.18
N VAL A 6 9.14 6.21 7.58
CA VAL A 6 9.63 5.27 6.55
C VAL A 6 8.84 5.49 5.27
N CYS A 7 9.55 5.62 4.16
CA CYS A 7 8.96 5.66 2.83
C CYS A 7 8.99 4.26 2.20
N LEU A 8 7.83 3.76 1.80
CA LEU A 8 7.71 2.52 1.04
C LEU A 8 7.85 2.83 -0.45
N ILE A 9 8.90 2.30 -1.09
CA ILE A 9 9.15 2.49 -2.52
C ILE A 9 8.78 1.20 -3.25
N LEU A 10 7.92 1.31 -4.25
CA LEU A 10 7.45 0.20 -5.05
C LEU A 10 7.87 0.39 -6.50
N GLU A 11 8.72 -0.52 -6.97
CA GLU A 11 9.13 -0.58 -8.37
C GLU A 11 7.91 -0.83 -9.27
N GLY A 12 7.92 -0.23 -10.45
CA GLY A 12 6.93 -0.53 -11.47
C GLY A 12 7.19 -1.90 -12.10
N GLY A 13 6.11 -2.62 -12.43
CA GLY A 13 6.25 -3.87 -13.18
C GLY A 13 4.90 -4.44 -13.53
N GLY A 14 4.48 -4.32 -14.81
CA GLY A 14 3.16 -4.68 -15.35
C GLY A 14 2.36 -5.72 -14.55
N ILE A 15 2.46 -7.00 -14.92
CA ILE A 15 1.76 -8.10 -14.20
C ILE A 15 2.45 -8.42 -12.86
N ARG A 16 3.74 -8.10 -12.71
CA ARG A 16 4.51 -8.32 -11.47
C ARG A 16 3.95 -7.51 -10.28
N SER A 17 3.20 -6.46 -10.55
CA SER A 17 2.47 -5.68 -9.55
C SER A 17 1.47 -6.52 -8.74
N SER A 18 1.02 -7.68 -9.26
CA SER A 18 0.19 -8.62 -8.49
C SER A 18 0.87 -9.14 -7.22
N PHE A 19 2.19 -9.35 -7.25
CA PHE A 19 2.95 -9.72 -6.05
C PHE A 19 2.98 -8.57 -5.04
N THR A 20 3.10 -7.32 -5.53
CA THR A 20 3.05 -6.13 -4.69
C THR A 20 1.68 -5.99 -4.01
N SER A 21 0.59 -6.29 -4.74
CA SER A 21 -0.76 -6.28 -4.17
C SER A 21 -0.88 -7.23 -2.99
N GLY A 22 -0.42 -8.47 -3.12
CA GLY A 22 -0.46 -9.44 -2.02
C GLY A 22 0.31 -9.00 -0.78
N ILE A 23 1.47 -8.33 -0.95
CA ILE A 23 2.25 -7.79 0.17
C ILE A 23 1.49 -6.65 0.86
N LEU A 24 0.91 -5.74 0.07
CA LEU A 24 0.13 -4.62 0.61
C LEU A 24 -1.15 -5.11 1.31
N ASP A 25 -1.81 -6.13 0.78
CA ASP A 25 -2.97 -6.76 1.43
C ASP A 25 -2.57 -7.37 2.78
N TYR A 26 -1.43 -8.07 2.85
CA TYR A 26 -0.91 -8.59 4.11
C TYR A 26 -0.59 -7.47 5.12
N PHE A 27 -0.06 -6.34 4.66
CA PHE A 27 0.14 -5.18 5.53
C PHE A 27 -1.20 -4.65 6.08
N LEU A 28 -2.26 -4.57 5.25
CA LEU A 28 -3.59 -4.19 5.72
C LEU A 28 -4.13 -5.18 6.76
N GLU A 29 -3.93 -6.48 6.58
CA GLU A 29 -4.35 -7.50 7.55
C GLU A 29 -3.64 -7.34 8.89
N LYS A 30 -2.35 -7.01 8.86
CA LYS A 30 -1.56 -6.71 10.07
C LYS A 30 -1.75 -5.31 10.61
N ASN A 31 -2.66 -4.52 10.03
CA ASN A 31 -2.86 -3.10 10.35
C ASN A 31 -1.57 -2.29 10.26
N ILE A 32 -0.65 -2.66 9.38
CA ILE A 32 0.56 -1.91 9.06
C ILE A 32 0.21 -0.97 7.93
N ILE A 33 0.27 0.33 8.19
CA ILE A 33 -0.09 1.36 7.22
C ILE A 33 1.09 2.31 7.06
N PHE A 34 1.59 2.44 5.83
CA PHE A 34 2.63 3.41 5.49
C PHE A 34 1.98 4.72 5.04
N GLU A 35 2.32 5.83 5.68
CA GLU A 35 1.81 7.15 5.29
C GLU A 35 2.51 7.67 4.02
N ASN A 36 3.79 7.31 3.85
CA ASN A 36 4.62 7.74 2.74
C ASN A 36 4.89 6.58 1.78
N ILE A 37 4.30 6.62 0.58
CA ILE A 37 4.49 5.59 -0.45
C ILE A 37 4.78 6.24 -1.80
N ILE A 38 5.83 5.75 -2.48
CA ILE A 38 6.18 6.13 -3.84
C ILE A 38 6.07 4.89 -4.72
N ALA A 39 5.30 4.98 -5.80
CA ALA A 39 5.13 3.88 -6.75
C ALA A 39 5.15 4.40 -8.19
N THR A 40 5.67 3.59 -9.11
CA THR A 40 5.77 3.91 -10.54
C THR A 40 4.94 2.93 -11.38
N SER A 41 4.33 3.45 -12.46
CA SER A 41 3.63 2.66 -13.49
C SER A 41 2.49 1.79 -12.92
N ALA A 42 2.46 0.49 -13.22
CA ALA A 42 1.39 -0.43 -12.82
C ALA A 42 1.17 -0.49 -11.29
N SER A 43 2.24 -0.34 -10.50
CA SER A 43 2.19 -0.42 -9.04
C SER A 43 1.48 0.77 -8.40
N SER A 44 1.36 1.91 -9.10
CA SER A 44 0.64 3.09 -8.61
C SER A 44 -0.85 2.80 -8.40
N PHE A 45 -1.47 2.00 -9.27
CA PHE A 45 -2.88 1.59 -9.11
C PHE A 45 -3.08 0.68 -7.91
N VAL A 46 -2.14 -0.23 -7.66
CA VAL A 46 -2.15 -1.13 -6.51
C VAL A 46 -2.05 -0.33 -5.20
N VAL A 47 -1.15 0.65 -5.14
CA VAL A 47 -1.03 1.57 -3.99
C VAL A 47 -2.31 2.38 -3.79
N LEU A 48 -2.92 2.88 -4.86
CA LEU A 48 -4.16 3.65 -4.76
C LEU A 48 -5.29 2.82 -4.14
N SER A 49 -5.40 1.55 -4.53
CA SER A 49 -6.34 0.59 -3.94
C SER A 49 -6.04 0.37 -2.45
N TYR A 50 -4.77 0.09 -2.12
CA TYR A 50 -4.30 -0.09 -0.74
C TYR A 50 -4.57 1.12 0.16
N MET A 51 -4.33 2.35 -0.33
CA MET A 51 -4.61 3.59 0.41
C MET A 51 -6.11 3.79 0.66
N SER A 52 -6.95 3.43 -0.31
CA SER A 52 -8.40 3.52 -0.18
C SER A 52 -8.92 2.57 0.92
N GLU A 53 -8.42 1.34 0.96
CA GLU A 53 -8.67 0.35 2.01
C GLU A 53 -8.12 0.79 3.38
N ALA A 54 -6.87 1.27 3.41
CA ALA A 54 -6.21 1.75 4.63
C ALA A 54 -7.00 2.88 5.30
N LYS A 55 -7.55 3.80 4.50
CA LYS A 55 -8.40 4.89 4.99
C LYS A 55 -9.68 4.35 5.63
N LYS A 56 -10.36 3.38 5.02
CA LYS A 56 -11.57 2.77 5.61
C LYS A 56 -11.29 2.12 6.96
N LYS A 57 -10.15 1.44 7.10
CA LYS A 57 -9.75 0.82 8.38
C LYS A 57 -9.40 1.86 9.45
N THR A 58 -8.80 2.97 9.06
CA THR A 58 -8.40 4.05 9.98
C THR A 58 -9.56 4.96 10.38
N THR A 59 -10.57 5.12 9.51
CA THR A 59 -11.73 6.02 9.75
C THR A 59 -12.90 5.33 10.47
N LYS A 60 -12.66 4.19 11.14
CA LYS A 60 -13.66 3.62 12.05
C LYS A 60 -13.71 4.47 13.32
N PHE A 61 -14.68 5.39 13.36
CA PHE A 61 -15.18 5.99 14.59
C PHE A 61 -15.82 4.93 15.48
#